data_AF-X1HDA8-F1
#
_entry.id   AF-X1HDA8-F1
#
_cell.length_a   1.000
_cell.length_b   1.000
_cell.length_c   1.000
_cell.angle_alpha   90.00
_cell.angle_beta   90.00
_cell.angle_gamma   90.00
#
_symmetry.space_group_name_H-M   'P 1'
#
loop_
_entity.id
_entity.type
_entity.pdbx_description
1 polymer ?
#
loop_
_entity_poly.entity_id
_entity_poly.type
_entity_poly.pdbx_seq_one_letter_code
_entity_poly.pdbx_strand_id
1 'polypeptide(L)' 'GDVGRFDLVVGADGAWSRVRKLITPQTPQPTGLVYYEWDIENIDVLHPALAALLPRGKIGAVAIDRGLIAQRSSGGQVKV' A
#
# COMPACT_ATOMS: atom_id res chain seq x y z
N GLY A 1 -23.44 -8.42 -14.71
CA GLY A 1 -22.68 -9.04 -15.79
C GLY A 1 -22.90 -10.53 -15.69
N ASP A 2 -23.29 -11.17 -16.78
CA ASP A 2 -23.54 -12.61 -16.83
C ASP A 2 -22.19 -13.34 -16.77
N VAL A 3 -22.04 -14.29 -15.84
CA VAL A 3 -20.79 -15.01 -15.64
C VAL A 3 -20.93 -16.36 -16.35
N GLY A 4 -20.19 -16.54 -17.44
CA GLY A 4 -20.22 -17.77 -18.25
C GLY A 4 -19.55 -18.97 -17.56
N ARG A 5 -19.74 -20.16 -18.14
CA ARG A 5 -18.97 -21.37 -17.77
C ARG A 5 -17.58 -21.29 -18.39
N PHE A 6 -16.56 -21.71 -17.63
CA PHE A 6 -15.17 -21.76 -18.08
C PHE A 6 -14.57 -23.14 -17.85
N ASP A 7 -13.67 -23.56 -18.75
CA ASP A 7 -12.93 -24.82 -18.62
C ASP A 7 -11.68 -24.67 -17.73
N LEU A 8 -11.16 -23.44 -17.58
CA LEU A 8 -10.03 -23.08 -16.74
C LEU A 8 -10.27 -21.76 -16.02
N VAL A 9 -9.88 -21.70 -14.75
CA VAL A 9 -9.90 -20.49 -13.92
C VAL A 9 -8.51 -20.28 -13.31
N VAL A 10 -7.97 -19.06 -13.46
CA VAL A 10 -6.68 -18.66 -12.87
C VAL A 10 -6.92 -17.67 -11.73
N GLY A 11 -6.47 -18.02 -10.52
CA GLY A 11 -6.59 -17.16 -9.34
C GLY A 11 -5.54 -16.05 -9.32
N ALA A 12 -5.91 -14.86 -9.80
CA ALA A 12 -5.10 -13.63 -9.75
C ALA A 12 -5.83 -12.49 -9.00
N ASP A 13 -6.71 -12.86 -8.05
CA ASP A 13 -7.64 -11.98 -7.34
C ASP A 13 -7.10 -11.48 -5.97
N GLY A 14 -5.78 -11.52 -5.79
CA GLY A 14 -5.07 -10.86 -4.69
C GLY A 14 -5.15 -11.57 -3.34
N ALA A 15 -4.80 -10.84 -2.28
CA ALA A 15 -4.61 -11.38 -0.92
C ALA A 15 -5.86 -12.12 -0.39
N TRP A 16 -7.05 -11.61 -0.70
CA TRP A 16 -8.35 -12.15 -0.25
C TRP A 16 -9.02 -13.06 -1.28
N SER A 17 -8.21 -13.75 -2.08
CA SER A 17 -8.66 -14.62 -3.18
C SER A 17 -9.84 -15.52 -2.81
N ARG A 18 -10.87 -15.48 -3.66
CA ARG A 18 -12.00 -16.42 -3.67
C ARG A 18 -11.61 -17.72 -4.36
N VAL A 19 -10.78 -17.66 -5.39
CA VAL A 19 -10.31 -18.85 -6.14
C VAL A 19 -9.45 -19.75 -5.23
N ARG A 20 -8.61 -19.19 -4.36
CA ARG A 20 -7.77 -19.95 -3.41
C ARG A 20 -8.57 -20.97 -2.60
N LYS A 21 -9.80 -20.63 -2.19
CA LYS A 21 -10.67 -21.49 -1.38
C LYS A 21 -11.07 -22.81 -2.08
N LEU A 22 -10.99 -22.86 -3.41
CA LEU A 22 -11.25 -24.07 -4.20
C LEU A 22 -10.07 -25.05 -4.18
N ILE A 23 -8.88 -24.58 -3.79
CA ILE A 23 -7.64 -25.36 -3.78
C ILE A 23 -7.20 -25.66 -2.34
N THR A 24 -7.42 -24.72 -1.41
CA THR A 24 -6.98 -24.85 -0.02
C THR A 24 -7.86 -24.04 0.95
N PRO A 25 -8.10 -24.54 2.18
CA PRO A 25 -8.79 -23.76 3.22
C PRO A 25 -7.91 -22.67 3.86
N GLN A 26 -6.62 -22.59 3.51
CA GLN A 26 -5.67 -21.66 4.11
C GLN A 26 -6.09 -20.19 3.89
N THR A 27 -6.07 -19.42 4.97
CA THR A 27 -6.36 -17.98 4.98
C THR A 27 -5.14 -17.18 5.44
N PRO A 28 -4.95 -15.95 4.91
CA PRO A 28 -3.92 -15.04 5.42
C PRO A 28 -4.07 -14.86 6.93
N GLN A 29 -2.97 -14.94 7.65
CA GLN A 29 -2.93 -14.69 9.09
C GLN A 29 -2.52 -13.25 9.34
N PRO A 30 -3.14 -12.53 10.29
CA PRO A 30 -2.69 -11.22 10.71
C PRO A 30 -1.24 -11.27 11.17
N THR A 31 -0.40 -10.36 10.65
CA THR A 31 1.02 -10.27 11.02
C THR A 31 1.24 -9.48 12.32
N GLY A 32 0.20 -8.84 12.86
CA GLY A 32 0.30 -7.86 13.94
C GLY A 32 0.75 -6.47 13.49
N LEU A 33 1.05 -6.28 12.20
CA LEU A 33 1.40 -4.98 11.63
C LEU A 33 0.13 -4.22 11.21
N VAL A 34 0.04 -2.97 11.63
CA VAL A 34 -0.99 -2.02 11.19
C VAL A 34 -0.29 -0.84 10.53
N TYR A 35 -0.79 -0.45 9.35
CA TYR A 35 -0.36 0.73 8.64
C TYR A 35 -1.44 1.79 8.73
N TYR A 36 -1.04 3.01 9.07
CA TYR A 36 -1.86 4.20 8.93
C TYR A 36 -1.27 4.98 7.77
N GLU A 37 -2.12 5.26 6.78
CA GLU A 37 -1.70 5.99 5.59
C GLU A 37 -2.41 7.32 5.52
N TRP A 38 -1.67 8.38 5.17
CA TRP A 38 -2.25 9.66 4.81
C TRP A 38 -1.43 10.36 3.73
N ASP A 39 -2.10 11.25 3.00
CA ASP A 39 -1.52 11.97 1.89
C ASP A 39 -1.39 13.47 2.19
N ILE A 40 -0.29 14.06 1.72
CA ILE A 40 -0.04 15.50 1.71
C ILE A 40 0.08 15.94 0.25
N GLU A 41 -0.85 16.77 -0.20
CA GLU A 41 -0.88 17.27 -1.56
C GLU A 41 0.00 18.52 -1.74
N ASN A 42 0.53 18.69 -2.96
CA ASN A 42 1.25 19.91 -3.38
C ASN A 42 2.32 20.38 -2.37
N ILE A 43 3.14 19.47 -1.86
CA ILE A 43 4.06 19.74 -0.74
C ILE A 43 5.01 20.92 -1.01
N ASP A 44 5.44 21.11 -2.26
CA ASP A 44 6.34 22.20 -2.66
C ASP A 44 5.71 23.58 -2.51
N VAL A 45 4.38 23.68 -2.63
CA VAL A 45 3.64 24.94 -2.58
C VAL A 45 3.04 25.16 -1.20
N LEU A 46 2.38 24.13 -0.66
CA LEU A 46 1.62 24.24 0.59
C LEU A 46 2.47 24.00 1.84
N HIS A 47 3.56 23.24 1.71
CA HIS A 47 4.40 22.83 2.84
C HIS A 47 5.91 22.89 2.51
N PRO A 48 6.45 24.02 2.03
CA PRO A 48 7.84 24.12 1.53
C PRO A 48 8.90 23.74 2.57
N ALA A 49 8.64 24.01 3.86
CA ALA A 49 9.54 23.58 4.94
C ALA A 49 9.61 22.04 5.05
N LEU A 50 8.49 21.34 4.88
CA LEU A 50 8.47 19.88 4.86
C LEU A 50 9.09 19.34 3.57
N ALA A 51 8.85 20.00 2.44
CA ALA A 51 9.48 19.66 1.16
C ALA A 51 11.02 19.76 1.19
N ALA A 52 11.58 20.63 2.04
CA ALA A 52 13.03 20.74 2.25
C ALA A 52 13.60 19.57 3.08
N LEU A 53 12.81 18.99 3.97
CA LEU A 53 13.18 17.81 4.77
C LEU A 53 13.02 16.50 3.99
N LEU A 54 12.06 16.47 3.05
CA LEU A 54 11.75 15.30 2.23
C LEU A 54 12.45 15.39 0.86
N PRO A 55 13.47 14.55 0.57
CA PRO A 55 14.04 14.47 -0.76
C PRO A 55 12.97 14.03 -1.76
N ARG A 56 13.23 14.28 -3.06
CA ARG A 56 12.46 13.64 -4.13
C ARG A 56 12.74 12.14 -4.12
N GLY A 57 11.90 11.39 -3.42
CA GLY A 57 12.15 9.99 -3.08
C GLY A 57 11.44 9.61 -1.78
N LYS A 58 12.09 8.83 -0.93
CA LYS A 58 11.54 8.40 0.36
C LYS A 58 12.51 8.59 1.51
N ILE A 59 11.98 8.80 2.71
CA ILE A 59 12.71 8.69 3.99
C ILE A 59 11.99 7.70 4.89
N GLY A 60 12.73 7.14 5.85
CA GLY A 60 12.16 6.26 6.87
C GLY A 60 12.81 6.52 8.23
N ALA A 61 11.98 6.61 9.26
CA ALA A 61 12.40 6.52 10.66
C ALA A 61 11.81 5.23 11.23
N VAL A 62 12.64 4.22 11.44
CA VAL A 62 12.20 2.85 11.79
C VAL A 62 12.79 2.46 13.13
N ALA A 63 11.93 1.95 14.02
CA ALA A 63 12.27 1.35 15.30
C ALA A 63 11.74 -0.10 15.36
N ILE A 64 11.98 -0.78 16.49
CA ILE A 64 11.72 -2.22 16.66
C ILE A 64 10.24 -2.60 16.46
N ASP A 65 9.30 -1.69 16.73
CA ASP A 65 7.85 -1.95 16.72
C ASP A 65 7.02 -0.88 16.00
N ARG A 66 7.68 0.10 15.40
CA ARG A 66 7.03 1.24 14.75
C ARG A 66 7.93 1.83 13.69
N GLY A 67 7.32 2.37 12.65
CA GLY A 67 8.04 3.12 11.63
C GLY A 67 7.17 4.20 11.05
N LEU A 68 7.83 5.25 10.55
CA LEU A 68 7.22 6.28 9.72
C LEU A 68 8.00 6.32 8.42
N ILE A 69 7.31 6.13 7.29
CA ILE A 69 7.93 6.16 5.97
C ILE A 69 7.19 7.21 5.17
N ALA A 70 7.89 8.23 4.68
CA ALA A 70 7.29 9.23 3.81
C ALA A 70 7.89 9.09 2.41
N GLN A 71 7.04 8.97 1.39
CA GLN A 71 7.43 8.92 0.00
C GLN A 71 6.81 10.09 -0.77
N ARG A 72 7.68 10.91 -1.36
CA ARG A 72 7.31 11.99 -2.26
C ARG A 72 7.32 11.51 -3.70
N SER A 73 6.17 11.64 -4.37
CA SER A 73 6.02 11.35 -5.80
C SER A 73 6.52 12.53 -6.65
N SER A 74 6.71 12.30 -7.95
CA SER A 74 7.08 13.35 -8.90
C SER A 74 6.00 14.43 -9.04
N GLY A 75 4.74 14.13 -8.69
CA GLY A 75 3.63 15.07 -8.70
C GLY A 75 3.55 15.97 -7.47
N GLY A 76 4.49 15.86 -6.51
CA GLY A 76 4.49 16.69 -5.30
C GLY A 76 3.54 16.21 -4.20
N GLN A 77 2.88 15.06 -4.40
CA GLN A 77 2.16 14.35 -3.36
C GLN A 77 3.16 13.59 -2.47
N VAL A 78 2.94 13.62 -1.16
CA VAL A 78 3.65 12.76 -0.21
C VAL A 78 2.68 11.80 0.43
N LYS A 79 2.98 10.52 0.32
CA LYS A 79 2.31 9.45 1.05
C LYS A 79 3.14 9.09 2.27
N VAL A 80 2.51 9.03 3.43
CA VAL A 80 3.12 8.64 4.70
C VAL A 80 2.47 7.38 5.22
#